data_AF-C5CLD8-F1
#
_entry.id   AF-C5CLD8-F1
#
_cell.length_a   1.000
_cell.length_b   1.000
_cell.length_c   1.000
_cell.angle_alpha   90.00
_cell.angle_beta   90.00
_cell.angle_gamma   90.00
#
_symmetry.space_group_name_H-M   'P 1'
#
loop_
_entity.id
_entity.type
_entity.pdbx_description
1 polymer ?
#
loop_
_entity_poly.entity_id
_entity_poly.type
_entity_poly.pdbx_seq_one_letter_code
_entity_poly.pdbx_strand_id
1 'polypeptide(L)'
;MFVEGFAPAHDWIQARAYREALIKYLNRDLPKVIQSQKDRDAKKKPKPIAGYIIGTEYGIETGWHFHVALFLNGDDHQNEVGIASRICWTWKNEITSSNGRYYNCNLAAREGRYSKVGVGMIHRHDLAKREILSSVVTRYAVKGCYYADAQTGTKDRLLNKGGWPKEKDLRKGGRPEKPVQVQRELLTHVFSEKKKRFFPIWTSCEPSQPRVGY
;
A
#
# COMPACT_ATOMS: atom_id res chain seq x y z
N MET A 1 -1.43 1.03 -5.57
CA MET A 1 0.02 1.30 -5.77
C MET A 1 0.68 1.44 -4.42
N PHE A 2 1.97 1.13 -4.31
CA PHE A 2 2.71 1.21 -3.06
C PHE A 2 4.10 1.82 -3.26
N VAL A 3 4.50 2.76 -2.39
CA VAL A 3 5.78 3.48 -2.43
C VAL A 3 6.29 3.67 -1.01
N GLU A 4 7.60 3.58 -0.82
CA GLU A 4 8.25 3.92 0.44
C GLU A 4 9.12 5.17 0.27
N GLY A 5 9.06 6.08 1.25
CA GLY A 5 9.88 7.28 1.30
C GLY A 5 10.64 7.34 2.61
N PHE A 6 11.97 7.47 2.55
CA PHE A 6 12.82 7.65 3.71
C PHE A 6 13.11 9.14 3.88
N ALA A 7 12.82 9.67 5.06
CA ALA A 7 13.09 11.05 5.40
C ALA A 7 14.47 11.19 6.04
N PRO A 8 15.29 12.17 5.61
CA PRO A 8 16.53 12.53 6.28
C PRO A 8 16.26 13.38 7.53
N ALA A 9 15.11 13.15 8.19
CA ALA A 9 14.65 13.97 9.29
C ALA A 9 15.45 13.67 10.55
N HIS A 10 15.99 14.71 11.19
CA HIS A 10 16.76 14.58 12.43
C HIS A 10 15.85 14.42 13.65
N ASP A 11 14.64 14.97 13.56
CA ASP A 11 13.63 14.93 14.62
C ASP A 11 12.21 14.70 14.06
N TRP A 12 11.27 14.57 14.98
CA TRP A 12 9.86 14.37 14.65
C TRP A 12 9.21 15.57 13.96
N ILE A 13 9.62 16.81 14.30
CA ILE A 13 9.01 18.02 13.76
C ILE A 13 9.25 18.09 12.25
N GLN A 14 10.50 17.81 11.84
CA GLN A 14 10.88 17.75 10.45
C GLN A 14 10.19 16.58 9.72
N ALA A 15 10.13 15.40 10.33
CA ALA A 15 9.42 14.25 9.75
C ALA A 15 7.93 14.56 9.52
N ARG A 16 7.28 15.18 10.49
CA ARG A 16 5.89 15.63 10.38
C ARG A 16 5.71 16.66 9.26
N ALA A 17 6.60 17.63 9.13
CA ALA A 17 6.54 18.61 8.05
C ALA A 17 6.62 17.94 6.66
N TYR A 18 7.51 16.96 6.49
CA TYR A 18 7.59 16.18 5.24
C TYR A 18 6.31 15.40 4.96
N ARG A 19 5.72 14.78 5.98
CA ARG A 19 4.44 14.08 5.87
C ARG A 19 3.31 15.01 5.43
N GLU A 20 3.21 16.18 6.04
CA GLU A 20 2.20 17.18 5.71
C GLU A 20 2.38 17.72 4.28
N ALA A 21 3.62 17.97 3.86
CA ALA A 21 3.95 18.34 2.48
C ALA A 21 3.57 17.24 1.48
N LEU A 22 3.85 15.98 1.80
CA LEU A 22 3.45 14.82 0.99
C LEU A 22 1.92 14.73 0.88
N ILE A 23 1.20 14.83 1.99
CA ILE A 23 -0.28 14.84 2.01
C ILE A 23 -0.83 15.96 1.14
N LYS A 24 -0.25 17.17 1.22
CA LYS A 24 -0.65 18.31 0.39
C LYS A 24 -0.44 18.02 -1.10
N TYR A 25 0.72 17.49 -1.46
CA TYR A 25 1.04 17.11 -2.84
C TYR A 25 0.07 16.06 -3.39
N LEU A 26 -0.17 14.98 -2.64
CA LEU A 26 -1.07 13.89 -3.06
C LEU A 26 -2.49 14.38 -3.34
N ASN A 27 -2.99 15.31 -2.53
CA ASN A 27 -4.36 15.81 -2.67
C ASN A 27 -4.51 16.93 -3.72
N ARG A 28 -3.51 17.81 -3.88
CA ARG A 28 -3.65 19.03 -4.69
C ARG A 28 -2.98 18.94 -6.05
N ASP A 29 -1.78 18.35 -6.10
CA ASP A 29 -0.88 18.50 -7.24
C ASP A 29 -0.78 17.21 -8.04
N LEU A 30 -0.70 16.06 -7.36
CA LEU A 30 -0.64 14.76 -8.02
C LEU A 30 -1.77 14.56 -9.05
N PRO A 31 -3.06 14.86 -8.78
CA PRO A 31 -4.14 14.75 -9.77
C PRO A 31 -3.87 15.50 -11.07
N LYS A 32 -3.26 16.69 -10.98
CA LYS A 32 -2.91 17.52 -12.14
C LYS A 32 -1.74 16.89 -12.90
N VAL A 33 -0.74 16.41 -12.17
CA VAL A 33 0.48 15.81 -12.70
C VAL A 33 0.21 14.50 -13.46
N ILE A 34 -0.68 13.66 -12.93
CA ILE A 34 -1.01 12.35 -13.55
C ILE A 34 -2.12 12.44 -14.59
N GLN A 35 -2.68 13.62 -14.82
CA GLN A 35 -3.70 13.83 -15.85
C GLN A 35 -3.13 13.56 -17.25
N SER A 36 -3.88 12.83 -18.06
CA SER A 36 -3.51 12.56 -19.45
C SER A 36 -3.39 13.86 -20.24
N GLN A 37 -2.45 13.93 -21.19
CA GLN A 37 -2.27 15.12 -22.02
C GLN A 37 -3.55 15.47 -22.79
N LYS A 38 -4.23 14.46 -23.34
CA LYS A 38 -5.53 14.61 -24.01
C LYS A 38 -6.57 15.30 -23.14
N ASP A 39 -6.66 14.94 -21.85
CA ASP A 39 -7.63 15.56 -20.95
C ASP A 39 -7.24 16.98 -20.57
N ARG A 40 -5.94 17.29 -20.52
CA ARG A 40 -5.44 18.66 -20.33
C ARG A 40 -5.78 19.54 -21.53
N ASP A 41 -5.53 19.05 -22.75
CA ASP A 41 -5.81 19.77 -24.00
C ASP A 41 -7.32 20.02 -24.14
N ALA A 42 -8.14 19.05 -23.73
CA ALA A 42 -9.59 19.16 -23.66
C ALA A 42 -10.10 20.00 -22.47
N LYS A 43 -9.20 20.65 -21.70
CA LYS A 43 -9.50 21.49 -20.52
C LYS A 43 -10.40 20.79 -19.48
N LYS A 44 -10.29 19.46 -19.37
CA LYS A 44 -11.06 18.71 -18.37
C LYS A 44 -10.48 18.94 -16.98
N LYS A 45 -11.35 18.87 -15.98
CA LYS A 45 -10.93 18.90 -14.58
C LYS A 45 -10.11 17.63 -14.25
N PRO A 46 -8.98 17.75 -13.53
CA PRO A 46 -8.21 16.60 -13.07
C PRO A 46 -9.07 15.65 -12.24
N LYS A 47 -8.90 14.35 -12.47
CA LYS A 47 -9.57 13.31 -11.68
C LYS A 47 -8.84 13.15 -10.35
N PRO A 48 -9.56 13.20 -9.20
CA PRO A 48 -8.93 13.05 -7.90
C PRO A 48 -8.45 11.61 -7.69
N ILE A 49 -7.48 11.45 -6.79
CA ILE A 49 -7.10 10.14 -6.28
C ILE A 49 -8.27 9.52 -5.48
N ALA A 50 -8.40 8.20 -5.49
CA ALA A 50 -9.49 7.54 -4.76
C ALA A 50 -9.24 7.53 -3.25
N GLY A 51 -7.97 7.51 -2.84
CA GLY A 51 -7.59 7.58 -1.43
C GLY A 51 -6.14 7.16 -1.23
N TYR A 52 -5.62 7.31 -0.02
CA TYR A 52 -4.30 6.87 0.35
C TYR A 52 -4.23 6.48 1.82
N ILE A 53 -3.20 5.71 2.17
CA ILE A 53 -2.79 5.39 3.53
C ILE A 53 -1.30 5.70 3.63
N ILE A 54 -0.90 6.41 4.68
CA ILE A 54 0.49 6.73 5.01
C ILE A 54 0.76 6.21 6.42
N GLY A 55 1.58 5.18 6.53
CA GLY A 55 2.16 4.73 7.79
C GLY A 55 3.50 5.42 8.02
N THR A 56 3.67 6.02 9.20
CA THR A 56 4.94 6.64 9.61
C THR A 56 5.66 5.72 10.56
N GLU A 57 6.89 5.36 10.23
CA GLU A 57 7.74 4.47 11.01
C GLU A 57 9.10 5.11 11.30
N TYR A 58 9.75 4.64 12.36
CA TYR A 58 11.12 4.99 12.71
C TYR A 58 11.93 3.71 12.85
N GLY A 59 12.91 3.53 11.97
CA GLY A 59 13.89 2.46 12.08
C GLY A 59 15.17 3.00 12.70
N ILE A 60 15.81 2.23 13.58
CA ILE A 60 17.04 2.65 14.28
C ILE A 60 18.14 3.01 13.27
N GLU A 61 18.31 2.21 12.21
CA GLU A 61 19.33 2.45 11.18
C GLU A 61 18.83 3.37 10.05
N THR A 62 17.53 3.32 9.74
CA THR A 62 16.98 4.01 8.56
C THR A 62 16.42 5.39 8.87
N GLY A 63 16.20 5.69 10.16
CA GLY A 63 15.48 6.87 10.62
C GLY A 63 14.00 6.84 10.26
N TRP A 64 13.41 8.03 10.16
CA TRP A 64 12.02 8.25 9.78
C TRP A 64 11.75 7.80 8.34
N HIS A 65 10.69 7.04 8.15
CA HIS A 65 10.23 6.63 6.83
C HIS A 65 8.70 6.48 6.77
N PHE A 66 8.19 6.54 5.55
CA PHE A 66 6.78 6.63 5.23
C PHE A 66 6.41 5.54 4.24
N HIS A 67 5.48 4.68 4.65
CA HIS A 67 4.86 3.68 3.79
C HIS A 67 3.60 4.25 3.18
N VAL A 68 3.56 4.39 1.85
CA VAL A 68 2.48 5.06 1.14
C VAL A 68 1.74 4.07 0.25
N ALA A 69 0.54 3.66 0.67
CA ALA A 69 -0.40 2.96 -0.19
C ALA A 69 -1.34 3.98 -0.85
N LEU A 70 -1.32 4.04 -2.19
CA LEU A 70 -2.13 4.95 -2.98
C LEU A 70 -3.14 4.19 -3.83
N PHE A 71 -4.40 4.62 -3.76
CA PHE A 71 -5.54 4.05 -4.49
C PHE A 71 -5.99 5.02 -5.57
N LEU A 72 -6.06 4.54 -6.80
CA LEU A 72 -6.50 5.27 -7.99
C LEU A 72 -7.58 4.46 -8.71
N ASN A 73 -8.45 5.14 -9.45
CA ASN A 73 -9.33 4.47 -10.39
C ASN A 73 -8.54 4.05 -11.64
N GLY A 74 -8.51 2.75 -11.92
CA GLY A 74 -7.76 2.20 -13.05
C GLY A 74 -8.27 2.62 -14.43
N ASP A 75 -9.54 3.02 -14.51
CA ASP A 75 -10.13 3.54 -15.75
C ASP A 75 -9.61 4.96 -16.08
N ASP A 76 -9.34 5.77 -15.06
CA ASP A 76 -8.87 7.15 -15.21
C ASP A 76 -7.33 7.23 -15.24
N HIS A 77 -6.66 6.33 -14.51
CA HIS A 77 -5.21 6.35 -14.31
C HIS A 77 -4.60 4.97 -14.55
N GLN A 78 -3.72 4.91 -15.55
CA GLN A 78 -2.91 3.74 -15.88
C GLN A 78 -1.43 4.05 -15.66
N ASN A 79 -0.56 3.05 -15.85
CA ASN A 79 0.89 3.17 -15.66
C ASN A 79 1.26 3.50 -14.20
N GLU A 80 0.95 2.58 -13.30
CA GLU A 80 1.27 2.66 -11.88
C GLU A 80 2.76 2.91 -11.61
N VAL A 81 3.64 2.35 -12.45
CA VAL A 81 5.08 2.45 -12.27
C VAL A 81 5.52 3.89 -12.53
N GLY A 82 5.04 4.49 -13.64
CA GLY A 82 5.33 5.88 -13.96
C GLY A 82 4.77 6.85 -12.90
N ILE A 83 3.54 6.62 -12.44
CA ILE A 83 2.93 7.45 -11.39
C ILE A 83 3.73 7.34 -10.09
N ALA A 84 4.06 6.12 -9.66
CA ALA A 84 4.86 5.90 -8.46
C ALA A 84 6.26 6.53 -8.59
N SER A 85 6.90 6.44 -9.75
CA SER A 85 8.18 7.10 -10.02
C SER A 85 8.08 8.61 -9.93
N ARG A 86 6.98 9.22 -10.38
CA ARG A 86 6.76 10.66 -10.24
C ARG A 86 6.61 11.08 -8.77
N ILE A 87 5.88 10.29 -7.97
CA ILE A 87 5.77 10.52 -6.51
C ILE A 87 7.15 10.40 -5.85
N CYS A 88 7.92 9.37 -6.17
CA CYS A 88 9.28 9.16 -5.67
C CYS A 88 10.20 10.34 -6.03
N TRP A 89 10.10 10.82 -7.27
CA TRP A 89 10.87 11.97 -7.73
C TRP A 89 10.51 13.25 -6.99
N THR A 90 9.21 13.54 -6.79
CA THR A 90 8.76 14.70 -6.00
C THR A 90 9.19 14.56 -4.53
N TRP A 91 9.09 13.37 -3.95
CA TRP A 91 9.57 13.09 -2.59
C TRP A 91 11.05 13.46 -2.43
N LYS A 92 11.91 12.92 -3.29
CA LYS A 92 13.34 13.19 -3.23
C LYS A 92 13.65 14.65 -3.53
N ASN A 93 13.23 15.17 -4.67
CA ASN A 93 13.77 16.44 -5.18
C ASN A 93 13.04 17.67 -4.64
N GLU A 94 11.73 17.58 -4.40
CA GLU A 94 10.91 18.73 -4.00
C GLU A 94 10.62 18.74 -2.49
N ILE A 95 10.12 17.62 -1.93
CA ILE A 95 9.70 17.57 -0.52
C ILE A 95 10.91 17.52 0.42
N THR A 96 11.91 16.71 0.09
CA THR A 96 13.10 16.51 0.93
C THR A 96 14.36 17.19 0.37
N SER A 97 14.20 18.05 -0.64
CA SER A 97 15.29 18.87 -1.21
C SER A 97 16.54 18.06 -1.58
N SER A 98 16.35 16.95 -2.29
CA SER A 98 17.33 15.96 -2.75
C SER A 98 17.95 15.06 -1.68
N ASN A 99 17.59 15.22 -0.41
CA ASN A 99 18.18 14.46 0.69
C ASN A 99 17.41 13.17 1.03
N GLY A 100 16.17 13.03 0.57
CA GLY A 100 15.37 11.83 0.80
C GLY A 100 15.76 10.65 -0.09
N ARG A 101 15.50 9.45 0.42
CA ARG A 101 15.57 8.20 -0.36
C ARG A 101 14.16 7.68 -0.58
N TYR A 102 13.99 6.80 -1.55
CA TYR A 102 12.69 6.19 -1.85
C TYR A 102 12.86 4.78 -2.38
N TYR A 103 11.75 4.03 -2.37
CA TYR A 103 11.65 2.74 -3.00
C TYR A 103 10.31 2.62 -3.73
N ASN A 104 10.37 2.32 -5.03
CA ASN A 104 9.18 2.12 -5.86
C ASN A 104 8.80 0.63 -5.92
N CYS A 105 7.90 0.22 -5.04
CA CYS A 105 7.48 -1.17 -4.94
C CYS A 105 6.74 -1.64 -6.20
N ASN A 106 6.12 -0.75 -6.98
CA ASN A 106 5.46 -1.13 -8.24
C ASN A 106 6.49 -1.48 -9.32
N LEU A 107 7.63 -0.77 -9.36
CA LEU A 107 8.74 -1.12 -10.24
C LEU A 107 9.36 -2.46 -9.82
N ALA A 108 9.65 -2.63 -8.53
CA ALA A 108 10.18 -3.88 -7.99
C ALA A 108 9.28 -5.08 -8.29
N ALA A 109 7.95 -4.92 -8.18
CA ALA A 109 6.99 -5.94 -8.57
C ALA A 109 7.06 -6.27 -10.07
N ARG A 110 7.17 -5.25 -10.92
CA ARG A 110 7.30 -5.42 -12.38
C ARG A 110 8.59 -6.14 -12.78
N GLU A 111 9.66 -5.94 -12.02
CA GLU A 111 10.95 -6.62 -12.18
C GLU A 111 10.98 -8.03 -11.57
N GLY A 112 9.87 -8.51 -10.99
CA GLY A 112 9.79 -9.86 -10.43
C GLY A 112 10.48 -10.04 -9.07
N ARG A 113 10.75 -8.94 -8.34
CA ARG A 113 11.43 -9.00 -7.02
C ARG A 113 10.56 -9.54 -5.89
N TYR A 114 9.27 -9.81 -6.13
CA TYR A 114 8.34 -10.32 -5.13
C TYR A 114 7.73 -11.64 -5.58
N SER A 115 7.68 -12.61 -4.66
CA SER A 115 6.98 -13.89 -4.86
C SER A 115 5.46 -13.74 -4.93
N LYS A 116 4.91 -12.71 -4.27
CA LYS A 116 3.49 -12.37 -4.27
C LYS A 116 3.31 -10.89 -4.58
N VAL A 117 2.53 -10.58 -5.63
CA VAL A 117 2.32 -9.20 -6.10
C VAL A 117 0.89 -8.75 -5.81
N GLY A 118 0.72 -7.82 -4.86
CA GLY A 118 -0.55 -7.18 -4.52
C GLY A 118 -0.61 -5.70 -4.89
N VAL A 119 0.27 -5.25 -5.79
CA VAL A 119 0.39 -3.85 -6.25
C VAL A 119 0.15 -3.75 -7.76
N GLY A 120 0.01 -2.53 -8.26
CA GLY A 120 -0.37 -2.26 -9.65
C GLY A 120 -1.86 -2.39 -9.93
N MET A 121 -2.21 -2.68 -11.18
CA MET A 121 -3.61 -2.83 -11.60
C MET A 121 -4.23 -4.10 -10.97
N ILE A 122 -5.34 -3.92 -10.27
CA ILE A 122 -6.10 -4.99 -9.62
C ILE A 122 -7.53 -4.95 -10.13
N HIS A 123 -7.93 -5.98 -10.87
CA HIS A 123 -9.30 -6.10 -11.35
C HIS A 123 -10.22 -6.63 -10.25
N ARG A 124 -11.51 -6.27 -10.32
CA ARG A 124 -12.53 -6.70 -9.35
C ARG A 124 -12.58 -8.22 -9.14
N HIS A 125 -12.37 -8.98 -10.21
CA HIS A 125 -12.44 -10.45 -10.23
C HIS A 125 -11.11 -11.13 -9.88
N ASP A 126 -10.02 -10.37 -9.72
CA ASP A 126 -8.72 -10.90 -9.32
C ASP A 126 -8.70 -11.08 -7.79
N LEU A 127 -9.31 -12.16 -7.32
CA LEU A 127 -9.43 -12.47 -5.89
C LEU A 127 -8.05 -12.65 -5.25
N ALA A 128 -7.11 -13.28 -5.96
CA ALA A 128 -5.76 -13.53 -5.46
C ALA A 128 -5.01 -12.21 -5.19
N LYS A 129 -4.97 -11.27 -6.14
CA LYS A 129 -4.34 -9.96 -5.90
C LYS A 129 -5.04 -9.17 -4.81
N ARG A 130 -6.38 -9.23 -4.74
CA ARG A 130 -7.16 -8.55 -3.69
C ARG A 130 -6.82 -9.09 -2.30
N GLU A 131 -6.65 -10.39 -2.18
CA GLU A 131 -6.22 -11.02 -0.93
C GLU A 131 -4.79 -10.61 -0.55
N ILE A 132 -3.85 -10.58 -1.51
CA ILE A 132 -2.47 -10.13 -1.27
C ILE A 132 -2.44 -8.65 -0.88
N LEU A 133 -3.23 -7.79 -1.53
CA LEU A 133 -3.37 -6.38 -1.16
C LEU A 133 -3.89 -6.22 0.28
N SER A 134 -4.95 -6.96 0.63
CA SER A 134 -5.56 -6.92 1.96
C SER A 134 -4.60 -7.45 3.04
N SER A 135 -3.93 -8.57 2.79
CA SER A 135 -3.13 -9.28 3.78
C SER A 135 -1.70 -8.77 3.89
N VAL A 136 -1.03 -8.44 2.78
CA VAL A 136 0.39 -8.09 2.76
C VAL A 136 0.57 -6.59 2.71
N VAL A 137 0.00 -5.93 1.70
CA VAL A 137 0.24 -4.50 1.45
C VAL A 137 -0.37 -3.65 2.56
N THR A 138 -1.57 -3.98 3.04
CA THR A 138 -2.20 -3.22 4.13
C THR A 138 -1.48 -3.43 5.45
N ARG A 139 -1.03 -4.66 5.76
CA ARG A 139 -0.24 -4.91 6.98
C ARG A 139 1.10 -4.20 6.95
N TYR A 140 1.75 -4.18 5.80
CA TYR A 140 3.04 -3.52 5.64
C TYR A 140 2.90 -1.99 5.69
N ALA A 141 1.87 -1.43 5.05
CA ALA A 141 1.60 0.02 5.07
C ALA A 141 1.15 0.56 6.44
N VAL A 142 0.57 -0.31 7.29
CA VAL A 142 -0.04 0.06 8.57
C VAL A 142 0.71 -0.59 9.74
N LYS A 143 1.92 -1.08 9.51
CA LYS A 143 2.72 -1.68 10.56
C LYS A 143 2.93 -0.62 11.66
N GLY A 144 2.45 -0.95 12.86
CA GLY A 144 2.62 -0.07 14.01
C GLY A 144 4.10 -0.03 14.38
N CYS A 145 4.63 1.17 14.58
CA CYS A 145 6.01 1.35 14.99
C CYS A 145 6.06 1.90 16.42
N TYR A 146 6.43 1.04 17.37
CA TYR A 146 6.59 1.41 18.77
C TYR A 146 7.68 2.49 18.96
N TYR A 147 8.79 2.38 18.21
CA TYR A 147 9.88 3.36 18.28
C TYR A 147 9.45 4.74 17.78
N ALA A 148 8.64 4.81 16.73
CA ALA A 148 8.11 6.08 16.25
C ALA A 148 7.30 6.78 17.34
N ASP A 149 6.43 6.05 18.06
CA ASP A 149 5.61 6.60 19.14
C ASP A 149 6.46 7.11 20.32
N ALA A 150 7.53 6.39 20.66
CA ALA A 150 8.51 6.85 21.65
C ALA A 150 9.25 8.13 21.20
N GLN A 151 9.59 8.25 19.91
CA GLN A 151 10.35 9.36 19.36
C GLN A 151 9.52 10.61 19.06
N THR A 152 8.20 10.48 18.88
CA THR A 152 7.33 11.66 18.63
C THR A 152 7.20 12.55 19.86
N GLY A 153 7.30 11.98 21.07
CA GLY A 153 7.00 12.65 22.34
C GLY A 153 5.58 13.22 22.42
N THR A 154 4.70 12.88 21.47
CA THR A 154 3.38 13.49 21.27
C THR A 154 2.37 12.45 20.80
N LYS A 155 1.09 12.64 21.11
CA LYS A 155 -0.02 11.75 20.65
C LYS A 155 -0.41 11.99 19.18
N ASP A 156 0.54 12.35 18.32
CA ASP A 156 0.26 12.59 16.91
C ASP A 156 0.03 11.25 16.17
N ARG A 157 -0.78 11.29 15.11
CA ARG A 157 -1.18 10.08 14.39
C ARG A 157 -0.06 9.61 13.47
N LEU A 158 0.50 8.44 13.75
CA LEU A 158 1.48 7.80 12.85
C LEU A 158 0.82 7.23 11.58
N LEU A 159 -0.47 6.89 11.66
CA LEU A 159 -1.27 6.44 10.52
C LEU A 159 -2.17 7.57 10.01
N ASN A 160 -1.99 7.92 8.75
CA ASN A 160 -2.76 8.97 8.07
C ASN A 160 -3.50 8.37 6.88
N LYS A 161 -4.76 8.78 6.66
CA LYS A 161 -5.56 8.30 5.54
C LYS A 161 -6.25 9.46 4.82
N GLY A 162 -6.34 9.36 3.50
CA GLY A 162 -7.15 10.26 2.69
C GLY A 162 -8.65 9.99 2.87
N GLY A 163 -9.49 10.93 2.40
CA GLY A 163 -10.93 10.73 2.35
C GLY A 163 -11.28 9.55 1.43
N TRP A 164 -12.27 8.74 1.83
CA TRP A 164 -12.77 7.65 1.01
C TRP A 164 -13.64 8.19 -0.14
N PRO A 165 -13.71 7.49 -1.28
CA PRO A 165 -14.68 7.82 -2.31
C PRO A 165 -16.08 7.77 -1.70
N LYS A 166 -16.92 8.75 -2.03
CA LYS A 166 -18.33 8.71 -1.63
C LYS A 166 -18.98 7.49 -2.27
N GLU A 167 -19.79 6.78 -1.49
CA GLU A 167 -20.53 5.62 -1.96
C GLU A 167 -21.29 5.97 -3.24
N LYS A 168 -21.12 5.14 -4.27
CA LYS A 168 -21.84 5.34 -5.52
C LYS A 168 -23.31 5.04 -5.26
N ASP A 169 -24.18 5.95 -5.68
CA ASP A 169 -25.63 5.72 -5.67
C ASP A 169 -25.94 4.44 -6.45
N LEU A 170 -26.49 3.43 -5.76
CA LEU A 170 -26.82 2.11 -6.32
C LEU A 170 -27.76 2.23 -7.53
N ARG A 171 -28.51 3.33 -7.64
CA ARG A 171 -29.45 3.61 -8.73
C ARG A 171 -28.78 4.16 -9.99
N LYS A 172 -27.53 4.64 -9.92
CA LYS A 172 -26.84 5.31 -11.05
C LYS A 172 -26.00 4.40 -11.94
N GLY A 173 -26.15 3.07 -11.83
CA GLY A 173 -25.68 2.12 -12.84
C GLY A 173 -24.16 1.97 -12.92
N GLY A 174 -23.65 0.81 -12.50
CA GLY A 174 -22.37 0.28 -12.93
C GLY A 174 -22.58 -0.91 -13.86
N ARG A 175 -21.52 -1.41 -14.51
CA ARG A 175 -21.57 -2.65 -15.30
C ARG A 175 -22.20 -3.76 -14.43
N PRO A 176 -23.30 -4.41 -14.88
CA PRO A 176 -23.98 -5.42 -14.09
C PRO A 176 -23.03 -6.56 -13.74
N GLU A 177 -23.17 -7.08 -12.52
CA GLU A 177 -22.41 -8.21 -12.04
C GLU A 177 -22.69 -9.41 -12.94
N LYS A 178 -21.67 -9.97 -13.59
CA LYS A 178 -21.77 -11.37 -14.00
C LYS A 178 -21.52 -12.19 -12.74
N PRO A 179 -22.46 -13.04 -12.30
CA PRO A 179 -22.23 -13.92 -11.17
C PRO A 179 -20.97 -14.73 -11.47
N VAL A 180 -20.09 -14.83 -10.47
CA VAL A 180 -18.97 -15.77 -10.54
C VAL A 180 -19.59 -17.14 -10.77
N GLN A 181 -19.33 -17.77 -11.91
CA GLN A 181 -19.67 -19.17 -12.11
C GLN A 181 -18.83 -19.95 -11.11
N VAL A 182 -19.41 -20.24 -9.95
CA VAL A 182 -18.84 -21.18 -8.99
C VAL A 182 -18.78 -22.50 -9.73
N GLN A 183 -17.59 -22.93 -10.12
CA GLN A 183 -17.37 -24.30 -10.56
C GLN A 183 -17.84 -25.20 -9.41
N ARG A 184 -18.83 -26.03 -9.72
CA ARG A 184 -19.67 -26.78 -8.78
C ARG A 184 -18.88 -27.81 -7.93
N GLU A 185 -17.57 -27.94 -8.15
CA GLU A 185 -16.71 -28.99 -7.58
C GLU A 185 -16.08 -28.64 -6.22
N LEU A 186 -16.13 -27.39 -5.76
CA LEU A 186 -15.50 -26.99 -4.47
C LEU A 186 -16.48 -26.84 -3.29
N LEU A 187 -17.80 -27.02 -3.51
CA LEU A 187 -18.81 -26.87 -2.46
C LEU A 187 -19.03 -28.13 -1.60
N THR A 188 -18.48 -29.28 -1.99
CA THR A 188 -18.60 -30.52 -1.20
C THR A 188 -17.61 -30.63 -0.06
N HIS A 189 -16.51 -29.85 -0.05
CA HIS A 189 -15.50 -29.91 1.01
C HIS A 189 -15.66 -28.87 2.13
N VAL A 190 -16.53 -27.86 1.97
CA VAL A 190 -16.70 -26.79 2.98
C VAL A 190 -17.78 -27.12 4.03
N PHE A 191 -18.72 -28.03 3.73
CA PHE A 191 -19.82 -28.40 4.63
C PHE A 191 -19.81 -29.88 5.04
N SER A 192 -18.64 -30.47 5.25
CA SER A 192 -18.54 -31.67 6.11
C SER A 192 -18.33 -31.20 7.55
N GLU A 193 -19.43 -30.87 8.21
CA GLU A 193 -19.45 -30.74 9.66
C GLU A 193 -19.06 -32.08 10.29
N LYS A 194 -17.86 -32.16 10.88
CA LYS A 194 -17.61 -32.84 12.17
C LYS A 194 -16.15 -32.72 12.63
N LYS A 195 -16.04 -32.22 13.87
CA LYS A 195 -14.91 -32.26 14.82
C LYS A 195 -13.98 -31.04 14.85
N LYS A 196 -14.35 -30.12 15.74
CA LYS A 196 -13.42 -29.27 16.50
C LYS A 196 -12.36 -30.16 17.17
N ARG A 197 -11.09 -29.98 16.83
CA ARG A 197 -9.95 -30.26 17.71
C ARG A 197 -8.98 -29.09 17.59
N PHE A 198 -8.83 -28.37 18.70
CA PHE A 198 -7.74 -27.43 18.91
C PHE A 198 -6.43 -28.22 18.89
N PHE A 199 -5.50 -27.82 18.02
CA PHE A 199 -4.09 -28.18 18.14
C PHE A 199 -3.28 -26.92 18.42
N PRO A 200 -2.41 -26.90 19.44
CA PRO A 200 -1.55 -25.76 19.71
C PRO A 200 -0.44 -25.70 18.65
N ILE A 201 -0.35 -24.58 17.92
CA ILE A 201 0.71 -24.31 16.93
C ILE A 201 1.94 -23.77 17.65
N TRP A 202 2.48 -24.50 18.62
CA TRP A 202 3.83 -24.28 19.16
C TRP A 202 4.28 -25.57 19.85
N THR A 203 5.19 -26.30 19.21
CA THR A 203 6.07 -27.25 19.89
C THR A 203 7.48 -26.86 19.49
N SER A 204 8.32 -26.56 20.48
CA SER A 204 9.74 -26.29 20.28
C SER A 204 10.40 -27.50 19.63
N CYS A 205 11.01 -27.30 18.46
CA CYS A 205 11.91 -28.28 17.87
C CYS A 205 13.20 -28.27 18.69
N GLU A 206 13.43 -29.29 19.52
CA GLU A 206 14.77 -29.53 20.05
C GLU A 206 15.72 -29.92 18.91
N PRO A 207 16.95 -29.37 18.85
CA PRO A 207 17.92 -29.75 17.83
C PRO A 207 18.43 -31.17 18.09
N SER A 208 18.27 -32.04 17.09
CA SER A 208 18.87 -33.37 17.08
C SER A 208 20.40 -33.27 17.07
N GLN A 209 21.05 -33.84 18.08
CA GLN A 209 22.50 -34.03 18.06
C GLN A 209 22.89 -35.04 16.97
N PRO A 210 23.97 -34.80 16.19
CA PRO A 210 24.46 -35.79 15.25
C PRO A 210 25.11 -36.96 15.99
N ARG A 211 24.83 -38.19 15.52
CA ARG A 211 25.47 -39.41 16.00
C ARG A 211 26.93 -39.44 15.57
N VAL A 212 27.84 -39.49 16.54
CA VAL A 212 29.24 -39.84 16.33
C VAL A 212 29.32 -41.37 16.22
N GLY A 213 29.84 -41.87 15.11
CA GLY A 213 30.17 -43.28 14.93
C GLY A 213 31.69 -43.45 15.06
N TYR A 214 32.08 -44.20 16.09
CA TYR A 214 33.40 -44.71 16.48
C TYR A 214 34.58 -43.73 16.56
#